data_AF-A0A1M3LE13-F1
#
_entry.id   AF-A0A1M3LE13-F1
#
_cell.length_a   1.000
_cell.length_b   1.000
_cell.length_c   1.000
_cell.angle_alpha   90.00
_cell.angle_beta   90.00
_cell.angle_gamma   90.00
#
_symmetry.space_group_name_H-M   'P 1'
#
loop_
_entity.id
_entity.type
_entity.pdbx_description
1 polymer ?
#
loop_
_entity_poly.entity_id
_entity_poly.type
_entity_poly.pdbx_seq_one_letter_code
_entity_poly.pdbx_strand_id
1 'polypeptide(L)' 'MKDILQFILHNKIVLIGMLIGFIASYIYWYYFACYWGTYPLSAESWVNCGFGTILGGLVVTLIN' A
#
# COMPACT_ATOMS: atom_id res chain seq x y z
N MET A 1 -6.99 -3.65 24.83
CA MET A 1 -6.55 -4.70 23.87
C MET A 1 -7.70 -5.31 23.10
N LYS A 2 -8.83 -5.65 23.75
CA LYS A 2 -10.01 -6.20 23.06
C LYS A 2 -10.50 -5.30 21.93
N ASP A 3 -10.48 -3.98 22.13
CA ASP A 3 -10.99 -3.00 21.16
C ASP A 3 -10.15 -2.92 19.88
N ILE A 4 -8.81 -2.96 20.02
CA ILE A 4 -7.88 -3.01 18.88
C ILE A 4 -8.08 -4.31 18.08
N LEU A 5 -8.27 -5.43 18.79
CA LEU A 5 -8.48 -6.73 18.17
C LEU A 5 -9.80 -6.76 17.38
N GLN A 6 -10.87 -6.18 17.93
CA GLN A 6 -12.16 -6.02 17.24
C GLN A 6 -12.03 -5.13 16.00
N PHE A 7 -11.28 -4.02 16.09
CA PHE A 7 -11.02 -3.15 14.95
C PHE A 7 -10.28 -3.89 13.82
N ILE A 8 -9.24 -4.65 14.15
CA ILE A 8 -8.47 -5.43 13.17
C ILE A 8 -9.37 -6.50 12.52
N LEU A 9 -10.16 -7.21 13.31
CA LEU A 9 -11.05 -8.27 12.80
C LEU A 9 -12.15 -7.71 11.89
N HIS A 10 -12.68 -6.52 12.20
CA HIS A 10 -13.70 -5.86 11.39
C HIS A 10 -13.12 -5.36 10.05
N ASN A 11 -11.91 -4.80 10.07
CA ASN A 11 -11.27 -4.20 8.88
C ASN A 11 -10.26 -5.13 8.19
N LYS A 12 -10.26 -6.43 8.51
CA LYS A 12 -9.25 -7.39 8.05
C LYS A 12 -9.08 -7.40 6.52
N ILE A 13 -10.18 -7.23 5.78
CA ILE A 13 -10.19 -7.26 4.31
C ILE A 13 -9.44 -6.04 3.77
N VAL A 14 -9.75 -4.85 4.29
CA VAL A 14 -9.05 -3.59 3.94
C VAL A 14 -7.57 -3.67 4.33
N LEU A 15 -7.24 -4.20 5.50
CA LEU A 15 -5.85 -4.37 5.95
C LEU A 15 -5.06 -5.32 5.03
N ILE A 16 -5.68 -6.40 4.55
CA ILE A 16 -5.06 -7.28 3.55
C ILE A 16 -4.85 -6.53 2.23
N GLY A 17 -5.82 -5.71 1.80
CA GLY A 17 -5.69 -4.83 0.63
C GLY A 17 -4.52 -3.87 0.72
N MET A 18 -4.36 -3.23 1.89
CA MET A 18 -3.22 -2.35 2.18
C MET A 18 -1.89 -3.10 2.09
N LEU A 19 -1.83 -4.32 2.61
CA LEU A 19 -0.65 -5.19 2.57
C LEU A 19 -0.29 -5.62 1.13
N ILE A 20 -1.29 -6.01 0.34
CA ILE A 20 -1.10 -6.36 -1.08
C ILE A 20 -0.61 -5.14 -1.86
N GLY A 21 -1.22 -3.98 -1.62
CA GLY A 21 -0.82 -2.70 -2.22
C GLY A 21 0.63 -2.35 -1.91
N PHE A 22 1.04 -2.46 -0.64
CA PHE A 22 2.42 -2.27 -0.20
C PHE A 22 3.39 -3.17 -0.99
N ILE A 23 3.15 -4.48 -1.03
CA ILE A 23 4.02 -5.45 -1.72
C ILE A 23 4.10 -5.14 -3.21
N ALA A 24 2.97 -4.85 -3.86
CA ALA A 24 2.94 -4.52 -5.28
C ALA A 24 3.76 -3.26 -5.60
N SER A 25 3.60 -2.20 -4.79
CA SER A 25 4.39 -0.97 -4.95
C SER A 25 5.87 -1.12 -4.60
N TYR A 26 6.22 -2.02 -3.67
CA TYR A 26 7.62 -2.35 -3.39
C TYR A 26 8.27 -3.05 -4.59
N ILE A 27 7.58 -4.02 -5.19
CA ILE A 27 8.04 -4.71 -6.41
C ILE A 27 8.19 -3.68 -7.54
N TYR A 28 7.20 -2.81 -7.74
CA TYR A 28 7.28 -1.73 -8.71
C TYR A 28 8.52 -0.85 -8.49
N TRP A 29 8.75 -0.40 -7.25
CA TRP A 29 9.92 0.39 -6.92
C TRP A 29 11.22 -0.38 -7.18
N TYR A 30 11.31 -1.65 -6.79
CA TYR A 30 12.54 -2.44 -6.94
C TYR A 30 12.97 -2.63 -8.40
N TYR A 31 12.01 -2.83 -9.32
CA TYR A 31 12.31 -3.09 -10.73
C TYR A 31 12.28 -1.84 -11.62
N PHE A 32 11.46 -0.84 -11.27
CA PHE A 32 11.17 0.30 -12.15
C PHE A 32 11.52 1.66 -11.54
N ALA A 33 11.92 1.74 -10.27
CA ALA A 33 12.31 3.04 -9.72
C ALA A 33 13.55 3.57 -10.43
N CYS A 34 13.42 4.80 -10.92
CA CYS A 34 14.51 5.52 -11.54
C CYS A 34 15.06 6.56 -10.57
N TYR A 35 16.37 6.53 -10.32
CA TYR A 35 17.02 7.53 -9.47
C TYR A 35 17.30 8.85 -10.22
N TRP A 36 17.42 8.81 -11.55
CA TRP A 36 17.77 9.97 -12.39
C TRP A 36 16.81 10.12 -13.57
N GLY A 37 15.99 11.16 -13.57
CA GLY A 37 15.01 11.47 -14.62
C GLY A 37 13.75 12.13 -14.07
N THR A 38 12.81 12.50 -14.94
CA THR A 38 11.47 12.96 -14.52
C THR A 38 10.59 11.73 -14.34
N TYR A 39 10.37 11.32 -13.10
CA TYR A 39 9.50 10.19 -12.78
C TYR A 39 8.23 10.69 -12.08
N PRO A 40 7.04 10.13 -12.40
CA PRO A 40 5.79 10.52 -11.75
C PRO A 40 5.70 10.09 -10.28
N LEU A 41 6.57 9.17 -9.84
CA LEU A 41 6.66 8.68 -8.48
C LEU A 41 8.09 8.83 -7.96
N SER A 42 8.24 9.12 -6.67
CA SER A 42 9.55 9.35 -6.03
C SER A 42 10.52 8.18 -6.25
N ALA A 43 11.82 8.48 -6.34
CA ALA A 43 12.88 7.48 -6.34
C ALA A 43 13.00 6.74 -4.99
N GLU A 44 12.33 7.23 -3.95
CA GLU A 44 12.38 6.67 -2.61
C GLU A 44 11.32 5.58 -2.42
N SER A 45 11.74 4.46 -1.81
CA SER A 45 10.88 3.28 -1.62
C SER A 45 9.69 3.57 -0.71
N TRP A 46 9.90 4.31 0.37
CA TRP A 46 8.87 4.60 1.37
C TRP A 46 7.70 5.42 0.79
N VAL A 47 7.95 6.28 -0.19
CA VAL A 47 6.90 7.03 -0.88
C VAL A 47 6.05 6.09 -1.72
N ASN A 48 6.67 5.25 -2.57
CA ASN A 48 5.94 4.29 -3.41
C ASN A 48 5.13 3.30 -2.57
N CYS A 49 5.76 2.73 -1.55
CA CYS A 49 5.11 1.82 -0.62
C CYS A 49 3.97 2.49 0.15
N GLY A 50 4.15 3.74 0.59
CA GLY A 50 3.11 4.51 1.27
C GLY A 50 1.89 4.73 0.38
N PHE A 51 2.10 5.19 -0.86
CA PHE A 51 1.03 5.34 -1.84
C PHE A 51 0.34 4.01 -2.17
N GLY A 52 1.10 2.95 -2.43
CA GLY A 52 0.52 1.63 -2.72
C GLY A 52 -0.27 1.07 -1.55
N THR A 53 0.15 1.31 -0.30
CA THR A 53 -0.60 0.91 0.90
C THR A 53 -1.96 1.62 0.96
N ILE A 54 -1.97 2.95 0.80
CA ILE A 54 -3.20 3.74 0.86
C ILE A 54 -4.14 3.37 -0.29
N LEU A 55 -3.60 3.26 -1.52
CA LEU A 55 -4.36 2.88 -2.70
C LEU A 55 -4.91 1.45 -2.60
N GLY A 56 -4.14 0.51 -2.08
CA GLY A 56 -4.60 -0.87 -1.85
C GLY A 56 -5.77 -0.94 -0.87
N GLY A 57 -5.71 -0.18 0.22
CA GLY A 57 -6.83 -0.05 1.15
C GLY A 57 -8.06 0.60 0.50
N LEU A 58 -7.85 1.67 -0.28
CA LEU A 58 -8.92 2.38 -0.98
C LEU A 58 -9.64 1.50 -2.00
N VAL A 59 -8.89 0.78 -2.85
CA VAL A 59 -9.44 -0.13 -3.87
C VAL A 59 -10.31 -1.20 -3.23
N VAL A 60 -9.83 -1.81 -2.14
CA VAL A 60 -10.62 -2.82 -1.43
C VAL A 60 -11.87 -2.21 -0.79
N THR A 61 -11.78 -0.99 -0.25
CA THR A 61 -12.94 -0.28 0.30
C THR A 61 -13.99 0.07 -0.76
N LEU A 62 -13.57 0.32 -2.00
CA LEU A 62 -14.49 0.61 -3.12
C LEU A 62 -15.22 -0.63 -3.64
N ILE A 63 -14.64 -1.81 -3.47
CA ILE A 63 -15.15 -3.08 -4.04
C ILE A 63 -15.91 -3.91 -2.99
N ASN A 64 -15.63 -3.72 -1.71
CA ASN A 64 -16.25 -4.43 -0.58
C ASN A 64 -17.39 -3.64 0.06
#